data_AF-A0A4Y9ZH31-F1
#
_entry.id   AF-A0A4Y9ZH31-F1
#
_cell.length_a   1.000
_cell.length_b   1.000
_cell.length_c   1.000
_cell.angle_alpha   90.00
_cell.angle_beta   90.00
_cell.angle_gamma   90.00
#
_symmetry.space_group_name_H-M   'P 1'
#
loop_
_entity.id
_entity.type
_entity.pdbx_description
1 polymer ?
#
loop_
_entity_poly.entity_id
_entity_poly.type
_entity_poly.pdbx_seq_one_letter_code
_entity_poly.pdbx_strand_id
1 'polypeptide(L)'
;MARGCKMPDLTVEESNTVISVLEKFIAALDPEDEDTAKLLERLQSATSKLTKYTHTPFSCTTVADLQNLQIHSAGLVFKDDNARARARLQGAREVDGNDMTFETTKSLFRLTRTHFWCASEAGSRMLINVILLRLVSMLSHTENRLLILPEFNTAATPLDISRPDLAQVGSSIIFEAKDIAMLKDHFPQVIAAMATWCQIHKKERARGVITCGDHWLFFAFKTRNDTQNKPARYARSPVLEIGEGEEDLDLILGILVDWVQHPHEFEEQEYFCHL
;
A
#
# COMPACT_ATOMS: atom_id res chain seq x y z
N MET A 1 2.39 -25.21 33.74
CA MET A 1 1.83 -24.59 32.52
C MET A 1 2.93 -23.80 31.84
N ALA A 2 3.48 -24.29 30.71
CA ALA A 2 4.47 -23.55 29.96
C ALA A 2 3.78 -22.40 29.21
N ARG A 3 4.21 -21.15 29.41
CA ARG A 3 3.76 -20.03 28.60
C ARG A 3 4.24 -20.28 27.17
N GLY A 4 3.32 -20.32 26.21
CA GLY A 4 3.67 -20.38 24.80
C GLY A 4 4.57 -19.19 24.45
N CYS A 5 5.82 -19.46 24.09
CA CYS A 5 6.73 -18.43 23.61
C CYS A 5 6.20 -17.97 22.25
N LYS A 6 5.81 -16.69 22.13
CA LYS A 6 5.52 -16.11 20.81
C LYS A 6 6.82 -16.07 20.04
N MET A 7 6.84 -16.63 18.83
CA MET A 7 8.01 -16.50 17.95
C MET A 7 8.27 -15.00 17.68
N PRO A 8 9.54 -14.58 17.65
CA PRO A 8 9.89 -13.25 17.17
C PRO A 8 9.44 -13.07 15.71
N ASP A 9 9.12 -11.83 15.32
CA ASP A 9 8.84 -11.47 13.92
C ASP A 9 10.13 -11.69 13.11
N LEU A 10 10.21 -12.82 12.42
CA LEU A 10 11.30 -13.12 11.49
C LEU A 10 11.01 -12.46 10.14
N THR A 11 12.02 -11.87 9.52
CA THR A 11 11.94 -11.48 8.10
C THR A 11 11.80 -12.70 7.19
N VAL A 12 11.50 -12.48 5.91
CA VAL A 12 11.36 -13.56 4.92
C VAL A 12 12.68 -14.32 4.73
N GLU A 13 13.79 -13.59 4.64
CA GLU A 13 15.13 -14.18 4.48
C GLU A 13 15.54 -14.98 5.72
N GLU A 14 15.25 -14.46 6.92
CA GLU A 14 15.49 -15.17 8.17
C GLU A 14 14.60 -16.42 8.26
N SER A 15 13.33 -16.33 7.89
CA SER A 15 12.40 -17.47 7.88
C SER A 15 12.87 -18.55 6.92
N ASN A 16 13.27 -18.21 5.70
CA ASN A 16 13.82 -19.15 4.73
C ASN A 16 15.15 -19.76 5.21
N THR A 17 16.00 -18.97 5.85
CA THR A 17 17.25 -19.45 6.44
C THR A 17 16.96 -20.44 7.57
N VAL A 18 16.01 -20.12 8.46
CA VAL A 18 15.58 -20.99 9.55
C VAL A 18 14.96 -22.27 9.00
N ILE A 19 14.08 -22.20 8.00
CA ILE A 19 13.50 -23.38 7.33
C ILE A 19 14.61 -24.26 6.75
N SER A 20 15.56 -23.68 6.01
CA SER A 20 16.67 -24.45 5.43
C SER A 20 17.54 -25.13 6.50
N VAL A 21 17.81 -24.44 7.61
CA VAL A 21 18.55 -25.02 8.75
C VAL A 21 17.75 -26.14 9.41
N LEU A 22 16.44 -25.95 9.62
CA LEU A 22 15.55 -26.95 10.20
C LEU A 22 15.45 -28.20 9.31
N GLU A 23 15.32 -28.04 8.00
CA GLU A 23 15.28 -29.15 7.04
C GLU A 23 16.57 -29.97 7.05
N LYS A 24 17.73 -29.30 7.06
CA LYS A 24 19.03 -29.98 7.18
C LYS A 24 19.17 -30.72 8.51
N PHE A 25 18.68 -30.12 9.60
CA PHE A 25 18.72 -30.75 10.92
C PHE A 25 17.78 -31.96 10.99
N ILE A 26 16.55 -31.86 10.47
CA ILE A 26 15.60 -32.98 10.37
C ILE A 26 16.21 -34.14 9.57
N ALA A 27 16.89 -33.84 8.45
CA ALA A 27 17.51 -34.86 7.60
C ALA A 27 18.69 -35.59 8.27
N ALA A 28 19.28 -35.03 9.32
CA ALA A 28 20.40 -35.61 10.05
C ALA A 28 19.98 -36.46 11.26
N LEU A 29 18.69 -36.44 11.65
CA LEU A 29 18.16 -37.23 12.75
C LEU A 29 17.79 -38.64 12.27
N ASP A 30 18.07 -39.66 13.09
CA ASP A 30 17.72 -41.05 12.83
C ASP A 30 16.25 -41.31 13.21
N PRO A 31 15.34 -41.55 12.25
CA PRO A 31 13.92 -41.72 12.55
C PRO A 31 13.60 -42.97 13.38
N GLU A 32 14.52 -43.94 13.50
CA GLU A 32 14.32 -45.16 14.28
C GLU A 32 14.69 -44.99 15.76
N ASP A 33 15.32 -43.88 16.14
CA ASP A 33 15.61 -43.56 17.55
C ASP A 33 14.36 -42.95 18.23
N GLU A 34 13.84 -43.66 19.23
CA GLU A 34 12.64 -43.28 19.99
C GLU A 34 12.76 -41.89 20.64
N ASP A 35 13.97 -41.50 21.05
CA ASP A 35 14.24 -40.19 21.65
C ASP A 35 14.22 -39.06 20.61
N THR A 36 14.58 -39.35 19.35
CA THR A 36 14.57 -38.35 18.27
C THR A 36 13.19 -38.25 17.59
N ALA A 37 12.38 -39.31 17.60
CA ALA A 37 11.07 -39.32 16.95
C ALA A 37 10.15 -38.17 17.44
N LYS A 38 10.12 -37.93 18.76
CA LYS A 38 9.36 -36.80 19.35
C LYS A 38 9.92 -35.44 18.97
N LEU A 39 11.23 -35.31 18.80
CA LEU A 39 11.88 -34.09 18.36
C LEU A 39 11.56 -33.82 16.88
N LEU A 40 11.60 -34.87 16.06
CA LEU A 40 11.32 -34.82 14.63
C LEU A 40 9.88 -34.38 14.36
N GLU A 41 8.91 -34.89 15.12
CA GLU A 41 7.51 -34.43 15.08
C GLU A 41 7.39 -32.93 15.41
N ARG A 42 8.09 -32.46 16.46
CA ARG A 42 8.06 -31.04 16.85
C ARG A 42 8.71 -30.14 15.81
N LEU A 43 9.83 -30.57 15.23
CA LEU A 43 10.53 -29.85 14.18
C LEU A 43 9.70 -29.80 12.90
N GLN A 44 9.11 -30.91 12.47
CA GLN A 44 8.18 -30.92 11.35
C GLN A 44 6.93 -30.06 11.59
N SER A 45 6.40 -30.05 12.81
CA SER A 45 5.34 -29.12 13.22
C SER A 45 5.81 -27.66 13.16
N ALA A 46 7.04 -27.37 13.57
CA ALA A 46 7.60 -26.01 13.51
C ALA A 46 7.85 -25.58 12.05
N THR A 47 8.47 -26.43 11.24
CA THR A 47 8.69 -26.22 9.82
C THR A 47 7.34 -26.02 9.14
N SER A 48 6.38 -26.94 9.26
CA SER A 48 5.05 -26.78 8.66
C SER A 48 4.28 -25.54 9.12
N LYS A 49 4.51 -25.04 10.35
CA LYS A 49 3.99 -23.74 10.77
C LYS A 49 4.67 -22.60 10.03
N LEU A 50 6.00 -22.62 9.91
CA LEU A 50 6.77 -21.64 9.14
C LEU A 50 6.46 -21.71 7.64
N THR A 51 6.26 -22.90 7.08
CA THR A 51 5.88 -23.13 5.67
C THR A 51 4.41 -22.85 5.41
N LYS A 52 3.51 -22.94 6.40
CA LYS A 52 2.13 -22.44 6.25
C LYS A 52 2.09 -20.93 6.05
N TYR A 53 3.12 -20.23 6.50
CA TYR A 53 3.41 -18.86 6.13
C TYR A 53 4.35 -18.81 4.92
N THR A 54 4.28 -19.75 3.97
CA THR A 54 4.94 -19.57 2.66
C THR A 54 4.49 -18.23 2.12
N HIS A 55 5.39 -17.27 2.21
CA HIS A 55 5.19 -15.94 1.70
C HIS A 55 5.07 -16.12 0.20
N THR A 56 3.84 -16.02 -0.33
CA THR A 56 3.66 -15.72 -1.74
C THR A 56 4.54 -14.50 -2.00
N PRO A 57 5.57 -14.59 -2.85
CA PRO A 57 6.39 -13.44 -3.17
C PRO A 57 5.43 -12.31 -3.52
N PHE A 58 5.66 -11.11 -3.00
CA PHE A 58 4.75 -9.98 -3.22
C PHE A 58 4.47 -9.74 -4.71
N SER A 59 5.30 -10.25 -5.62
CA SER A 59 5.12 -10.20 -7.06
C SER A 59 4.01 -11.08 -7.64
N CYS A 60 3.53 -12.09 -6.90
CA CYS A 60 2.56 -13.08 -7.38
C CYS A 60 1.23 -13.06 -6.62
N THR A 61 0.99 -12.08 -5.74
CA THR A 61 -0.25 -12.01 -4.96
C THR A 61 -1.46 -11.85 -5.87
N THR A 62 -2.44 -12.74 -5.70
CA THR A 62 -3.71 -12.74 -6.41
C THR A 62 -4.86 -12.36 -5.48
N VAL A 63 -6.06 -12.17 -6.05
CA VAL A 63 -7.29 -11.99 -5.26
C VAL A 63 -7.57 -13.22 -4.38
N ALA A 64 -7.23 -14.43 -4.84
CA ALA A 64 -7.39 -15.65 -4.05
C ALA A 64 -6.48 -15.65 -2.81
N ASP A 65 -5.27 -15.12 -2.93
CA ASP A 65 -4.36 -14.96 -1.79
C ASP A 65 -4.93 -14.01 -0.73
N LEU A 66 -5.53 -12.89 -1.16
CA LEU A 66 -6.22 -11.98 -0.23
C LEU A 66 -7.40 -12.66 0.50
N GLN A 67 -8.16 -13.51 -0.20
CA GLN A 67 -9.24 -14.28 0.41
C GLN A 67 -8.71 -15.30 1.43
N ASN A 68 -7.60 -15.97 1.12
CA ASN A 68 -6.92 -16.88 2.06
C ASN A 68 -6.42 -16.15 3.32
N LEU A 69 -6.02 -14.89 3.17
CA LEU A 69 -5.67 -13.98 4.27
C LEU A 69 -6.90 -13.40 5.00
N GLN A 70 -8.12 -13.77 4.62
CA GLN A 70 -9.38 -13.23 5.15
C GLN A 70 -9.47 -11.70 5.02
N ILE A 71 -8.96 -11.17 3.90
CA ILE A 71 -9.06 -9.76 3.52
C ILE A 71 -10.20 -9.61 2.52
N HIS A 72 -11.27 -8.92 2.91
CA HIS A 72 -12.42 -8.69 2.05
C HIS A 72 -12.34 -7.36 1.29
N SER A 73 -12.88 -7.34 0.08
CA SER A 73 -12.96 -6.14 -0.76
C SER A 73 -14.30 -5.42 -0.61
N ALA A 74 -14.27 -4.09 -0.63
CA ALA A 74 -15.41 -3.21 -0.79
C ALA A 74 -15.15 -2.18 -1.91
N GLY A 75 -16.21 -1.58 -2.43
CA GLY A 75 -16.11 -0.46 -3.38
C GLY A 75 -16.18 0.88 -2.65
N LEU A 76 -15.48 1.89 -3.17
CA LEU A 76 -15.69 3.30 -2.82
C LEU A 76 -16.37 3.99 -3.99
N VAL A 77 -17.39 4.77 -3.69
CA VAL A 77 -18.05 5.67 -4.65
C VAL A 77 -18.11 7.07 -4.07
N PHE A 78 -18.13 8.07 -4.94
CA PHE A 78 -18.38 9.44 -4.49
C PHE A 78 -19.74 9.51 -3.79
N LYS A 79 -19.78 10.22 -2.66
CA LYS A 79 -21.04 10.39 -1.90
C LYS A 79 -22.13 11.02 -2.76
N ASP A 80 -21.76 12.06 -3.50
CA ASP A 80 -22.62 12.84 -4.40
C ASP A 80 -21.76 13.75 -5.30
N ASP A 81 -22.39 14.47 -6.23
CA ASP A 81 -21.70 15.44 -7.09
C ASP A 81 -21.11 16.62 -6.30
N ASN A 82 -21.69 16.97 -5.16
CA ASN A 82 -21.14 18.02 -4.30
C ASN A 82 -19.79 17.59 -3.69
N ALA A 83 -19.60 16.31 -3.36
CA ALA A 83 -18.34 15.76 -2.88
C ALA A 83 -17.25 15.90 -3.95
N ARG A 84 -17.57 15.58 -5.21
CA ARG A 84 -16.66 15.79 -6.34
C ARG A 84 -16.32 17.27 -6.54
N ALA A 85 -17.31 18.17 -6.46
CA ALA A 85 -17.08 19.61 -6.54
C ALA A 85 -16.22 20.14 -5.39
N ARG A 86 -16.42 19.67 -4.15
CA ARG A 86 -15.59 20.04 -3.00
C ARG A 86 -14.15 19.54 -3.15
N ALA A 87 -13.94 18.32 -3.65
CA ALA A 87 -12.61 17.80 -3.95
C ALA A 87 -11.89 18.69 -4.99
N ARG A 88 -12.56 19.02 -6.09
CA ARG A 88 -12.04 19.94 -7.10
C ARG A 88 -11.66 21.30 -6.53
N LEU A 89 -12.56 21.92 -5.76
CA LEU A 89 -12.29 23.19 -5.10
C LEU A 89 -11.09 23.10 -4.16
N GLN A 90 -10.97 21.99 -3.41
CA GLN A 90 -9.84 21.73 -2.53
C GLN A 90 -8.53 21.60 -3.31
N GLY A 91 -8.50 20.86 -4.41
CA GLY A 91 -7.31 20.66 -5.24
C GLY A 91 -6.84 21.92 -5.98
N ALA A 92 -7.78 22.76 -6.39
CA ALA A 92 -7.51 24.04 -7.04
C ALA A 92 -7.18 25.18 -6.05
N ARG A 93 -7.30 24.96 -4.73
CA ARG A 93 -7.10 25.99 -3.71
C ARG A 93 -5.68 26.55 -3.74
N GLU A 94 -5.56 27.87 -3.84
CA GLU A 94 -4.26 28.54 -3.72
C GLU A 94 -3.86 28.77 -2.27
N VAL A 95 -2.55 28.75 -2.02
CA VAL A 95 -1.95 29.00 -0.72
C VAL A 95 -1.08 30.25 -0.83
N ASP A 96 -1.33 31.22 0.04
CA ASP A 96 -0.60 32.50 0.01
C ASP A 96 0.91 32.28 0.19
N GLY A 97 1.71 32.97 -0.65
CA GLY A 97 3.17 32.87 -0.61
C GLY A 97 3.76 31.60 -1.23
N ASN A 98 2.96 30.80 -1.93
CA ASN A 98 3.40 29.58 -2.60
C ASN A 98 3.54 29.80 -4.12
N ASP A 99 4.75 29.57 -4.65
CA ASP A 99 5.05 29.74 -6.08
C ASP A 99 4.43 28.63 -6.95
N MET A 100 4.17 27.46 -6.37
CA MET A 100 3.61 26.31 -7.07
C MET A 100 2.10 26.42 -7.13
N THR A 101 1.56 27.40 -7.87
CA THR A 101 0.12 27.62 -8.08
C THR A 101 -0.55 26.48 -8.86
N PHE A 102 -1.89 26.44 -8.89
CA PHE A 102 -2.61 25.42 -9.67
C PHE A 102 -2.31 25.57 -11.18
N GLU A 103 -2.29 26.79 -11.70
CA GLU A 103 -1.95 27.06 -13.11
C GLU A 103 -0.49 26.73 -13.45
N THR A 104 0.47 27.00 -12.54
CA THR A 104 1.85 26.56 -12.69
C THR A 104 1.92 25.03 -12.72
N THR A 105 1.15 24.35 -11.86
CA THR A 105 1.07 22.89 -11.84
C THR A 105 0.54 22.33 -13.15
N LYS A 106 -0.56 22.87 -13.70
CA LYS A 106 -1.09 22.47 -15.01
C LYS A 106 -0.07 22.68 -16.12
N SER A 107 0.63 23.81 -16.10
CA SER A 107 1.65 24.14 -17.11
C SER A 107 2.82 23.16 -17.07
N LEU A 108 3.32 22.82 -15.88
CA LEU A 108 4.37 21.83 -15.69
C LEU A 108 3.91 20.43 -16.08
N PHE A 109 2.69 20.04 -15.68
CA PHE A 109 2.12 18.75 -16.04
C PHE A 109 2.02 18.58 -17.56
N ARG A 110 1.49 19.59 -18.26
CA ARG A 110 1.41 19.61 -19.72
C ARG A 110 2.77 19.58 -20.39
N LEU A 111 3.74 20.35 -19.87
CA LEU A 111 5.11 20.35 -20.36
C LEU A 111 5.72 18.95 -20.25
N THR A 112 5.54 18.31 -19.10
CA THR A 112 5.99 16.93 -18.87
C THR A 112 5.34 15.96 -19.86
N ARG A 113 4.02 16.01 -20.06
CA ARG A 113 3.34 15.15 -21.06
C ARG A 113 3.82 15.39 -22.49
N THR A 114 4.13 16.64 -22.83
CA THR A 114 4.60 17.01 -24.18
C THR A 114 6.00 16.47 -24.47
N HIS A 115 6.88 16.43 -23.45
CA HIS A 115 8.28 16.05 -23.62
C HIS A 115 8.61 14.62 -23.23
N PHE A 116 7.81 14.01 -22.35
CA PHE A 116 8.02 12.65 -21.89
C PHE A 116 6.87 11.76 -22.33
N TRP A 117 7.22 10.63 -22.95
CA TRP A 117 6.24 9.60 -23.30
C TRP A 117 5.59 9.08 -22.00
N CYS A 118 4.29 9.25 -21.84
CA CYS A 118 3.57 8.92 -20.59
C CYS A 118 3.58 7.41 -20.27
N ALA A 119 3.82 6.54 -21.25
CA ALA A 119 4.04 5.11 -21.02
C ALA A 119 5.50 4.74 -20.66
N SER A 120 6.40 5.71 -20.55
CA SER A 120 7.75 5.49 -20.04
C SER A 120 7.78 5.70 -18.54
N GLU A 121 8.56 4.87 -17.85
CA GLU A 121 8.74 4.95 -16.39
C GLU A 121 9.20 6.35 -15.94
N ALA A 122 10.13 6.95 -16.68
CA ALA A 122 10.59 8.32 -16.42
C ALA A 122 9.47 9.36 -16.60
N GLY A 123 8.58 9.18 -17.58
CA GLY A 123 7.44 10.05 -17.82
C GLY A 123 6.42 9.98 -16.69
N SER A 124 5.97 8.78 -16.33
CA SER A 124 5.07 8.56 -15.18
C SER A 124 5.62 9.17 -13.90
N ARG A 125 6.90 8.91 -13.60
CA ARG A 125 7.57 9.47 -12.42
C ARG A 125 7.57 10.99 -12.41
N MET A 126 7.83 11.62 -13.55
CA MET A 126 7.87 13.08 -13.64
C MET A 126 6.48 13.69 -13.42
N LEU A 127 5.43 13.07 -13.97
CA LEU A 127 4.04 13.50 -13.73
C LEU A 127 3.64 13.38 -12.27
N ILE A 128 3.99 12.24 -11.65
CA ILE A 128 3.79 12.00 -10.22
C ILE A 128 4.53 13.09 -9.44
N ASN A 129 5.80 13.36 -9.72
CA ASN A 129 6.57 14.40 -9.03
C ASN A 129 5.94 15.79 -9.12
N VAL A 130 5.38 16.18 -10.28
CA VAL A 130 4.67 17.47 -10.42
C VAL A 130 3.45 17.54 -9.48
N ILE A 131 2.65 16.48 -9.44
CA ILE A 131 1.48 16.39 -8.55
C ILE A 131 1.91 16.43 -7.09
N LEU A 132 2.97 15.72 -6.73
CA LEU A 132 3.49 15.67 -5.36
C LEU A 132 4.09 17.00 -4.90
N LEU A 133 4.79 17.70 -5.79
CA LEU A 133 5.30 19.05 -5.51
C LEU A 133 4.16 20.00 -5.19
N ARG A 134 3.06 19.96 -5.96
CA ARG A 134 1.86 20.74 -5.67
C ARG A 134 1.19 20.29 -4.37
N LEU A 135 1.05 18.99 -4.15
CA LEU A 135 0.47 18.46 -2.92
C LEU A 135 1.24 18.94 -1.68
N VAL A 136 2.56 18.83 -1.68
CA VAL A 136 3.41 19.32 -0.59
C VAL A 136 3.26 20.82 -0.40
N SER A 137 3.16 21.58 -1.50
CA SER A 137 3.01 23.03 -1.43
C SER A 137 1.63 23.45 -0.87
N MET A 138 0.61 22.62 -1.03
CA MET A 138 -0.73 22.83 -0.45
C MET A 138 -0.82 22.44 1.03
N LEU A 139 0.08 21.59 1.53
CA LEU A 139 0.08 21.10 2.90
C LEU A 139 0.86 22.06 3.81
N SER A 140 0.12 22.90 4.55
CA SER A 140 0.68 23.97 5.39
C SER A 140 1.30 23.50 6.72
N HIS A 141 1.28 22.20 7.02
CA HIS A 141 1.68 21.66 8.32
C HIS A 141 2.84 20.66 8.16
N THR A 142 3.91 20.89 8.92
CA THR A 142 5.11 20.04 8.99
C THR A 142 4.85 18.65 9.56
N GLU A 143 3.67 18.42 10.14
CA GLU A 143 3.25 17.14 10.71
C GLU A 143 2.77 16.15 9.64
N ASN A 144 2.40 16.62 8.45
CA ASN A 144 1.97 15.76 7.36
C ASN A 144 3.18 15.23 6.60
N ARG A 145 3.43 13.92 6.67
CA ARG A 145 4.50 13.25 5.92
C ARG A 145 3.91 12.41 4.81
N LEU A 146 4.43 12.61 3.60
CA LEU A 146 4.08 11.81 2.44
C LEU A 146 5.15 10.76 2.20
N LEU A 147 4.75 9.49 2.14
CA LEU A 147 5.65 8.41 1.79
C LEU A 147 5.41 7.99 0.35
N ILE A 148 6.42 8.21 -0.48
CA ILE A 148 6.45 7.72 -1.86
C ILE A 148 7.30 6.47 -1.82
N LEU A 149 6.74 5.35 -2.27
CA LEU A 149 7.48 4.11 -2.46
C LEU A 149 7.78 4.00 -3.96
N PRO A 150 8.94 4.53 -4.41
CA PRO A 150 9.33 4.42 -5.80
C PRO A 150 9.51 2.94 -6.15
N GLU A 151 8.98 2.57 -7.32
CA GLU A 151 9.06 1.24 -7.89
C GLU A 151 8.64 0.13 -6.91
N PHE A 152 7.38 -0.27 -7.02
CA PHE A 152 7.00 -1.62 -6.64
C PHE A 152 7.65 -2.58 -7.63
N ASN A 153 8.96 -2.80 -7.48
CA ASN A 153 9.68 -3.68 -8.36
C ASN A 153 9.22 -5.10 -8.05
N THR A 154 8.32 -5.63 -8.88
CA THR A 154 7.82 -7.00 -8.75
C THR A 154 8.90 -8.04 -9.01
N ALA A 155 10.12 -7.64 -9.35
CA ALA A 155 11.26 -8.53 -9.38
C ALA A 155 11.82 -8.74 -7.95
N ALA A 156 11.16 -9.57 -7.16
CA ALA A 156 11.67 -10.30 -5.97
C ALA A 156 12.33 -9.52 -4.82
N THR A 157 12.55 -8.20 -4.88
CA THR A 157 13.05 -7.44 -3.73
C THR A 157 11.93 -7.31 -2.71
N PRO A 158 12.11 -7.81 -1.47
CA PRO A 158 11.18 -7.55 -0.39
C PRO A 158 11.03 -6.04 -0.27
N LEU A 159 9.79 -5.56 -0.29
CA LEU A 159 9.52 -4.18 0.04
C LEU A 159 10.06 -3.96 1.46
N ASP A 160 11.11 -3.15 1.62
CA ASP A 160 11.67 -2.85 2.94
C ASP A 160 10.75 -1.83 3.64
N ILE A 161 9.57 -2.31 4.02
CA ILE A 161 8.58 -1.57 4.81
C ILE A 161 8.94 -1.57 6.31
N SER A 162 10.05 -2.24 6.67
CA SER A 162 10.64 -2.28 8.00
C SER A 162 11.48 -1.05 8.35
N ARG A 163 11.68 -0.10 7.42
CA ARG A 163 12.51 1.07 7.75
C ARG A 163 11.89 1.90 8.89
N PRO A 164 12.66 2.24 9.96
CA PRO A 164 12.14 2.95 11.13
C PRO A 164 11.61 4.36 10.83
N ASP A 165 12.06 4.99 9.75
CA ASP A 165 11.57 6.28 9.27
C ASP A 165 10.11 6.20 8.80
N LEU A 166 9.64 5.02 8.37
CA LEU A 166 8.25 4.76 7.97
C LEU A 166 7.29 4.62 9.17
N ALA A 167 7.81 4.42 10.37
CA ALA A 167 7.01 4.30 11.59
C ALA A 167 6.47 5.66 12.09
N GLN A 168 7.06 6.77 11.63
CA GLN A 168 6.68 8.11 12.07
C GLN A 168 5.47 8.65 11.30
N VAL A 169 4.30 8.47 11.95
CA VAL A 169 3.06 9.28 11.94
C VAL A 169 2.46 9.68 10.57
N GLY A 170 1.21 9.27 10.35
CA GLY A 170 0.29 9.91 9.41
C GLY A 170 0.49 9.65 7.92
N SER A 171 1.31 8.67 7.52
CA SER A 171 1.67 8.52 6.12
C SER A 171 0.53 7.92 5.29
N SER A 172 0.05 8.68 4.30
CA SER A 172 -0.56 8.08 3.11
C SER A 172 0.55 7.51 2.22
N ILE A 173 0.36 6.29 1.74
CA ILE A 173 1.36 5.58 0.93
C ILE A 173 0.98 5.68 -0.55
N ILE A 174 1.93 6.17 -1.35
CA ILE A 174 1.80 6.22 -2.81
C ILE A 174 2.63 5.10 -3.44
N PHE A 175 1.93 4.21 -4.15
CA PHE A 175 2.49 3.10 -4.90
C PHE A 175 2.57 3.49 -6.38
N GLU A 176 3.76 3.40 -6.97
CA GLU A 176 3.92 3.66 -8.41
C GLU A 176 3.76 2.38 -9.23
N ALA A 177 2.94 2.46 -10.27
CA ALA A 177 2.77 1.46 -11.32
C ALA A 177 3.34 1.99 -12.64
N LYS A 178 3.85 1.10 -13.49
CA LYS A 178 4.44 1.51 -14.78
C LYS A 178 3.38 1.92 -15.81
N ASP A 179 2.22 1.27 -15.77
CA ASP A 179 1.12 1.54 -16.68
C ASP A 179 -0.23 1.20 -16.02
N ILE A 180 -1.32 1.43 -16.77
CA ILE A 180 -2.68 1.17 -16.31
C ILE A 180 -2.99 -0.34 -16.14
N ALA A 181 -2.33 -1.22 -16.89
CA ALA A 181 -2.52 -2.67 -16.76
C ALA A 181 -1.92 -3.14 -15.44
N MET A 182 -0.66 -2.78 -15.17
CA MET A 182 0.00 -3.04 -13.89
C MET A 182 -0.73 -2.40 -12.71
N LEU A 183 -1.32 -1.22 -12.88
CA LEU A 183 -2.13 -0.58 -11.83
C LEU A 183 -3.28 -1.50 -11.37
N LYS A 184 -3.92 -2.22 -12.30
CA LYS A 184 -5.04 -3.13 -12.00
C LYS A 184 -4.53 -4.50 -11.54
N ASP A 185 -3.58 -5.05 -12.27
CA ASP A 185 -3.08 -6.41 -12.06
C ASP A 185 -2.26 -6.53 -10.77
N HIS A 186 -1.60 -5.43 -10.35
CA HIS A 186 -0.78 -5.39 -9.14
C HIS A 186 -1.53 -4.88 -7.89
N PHE A 187 -2.82 -4.59 -8.02
CA PHE A 187 -3.58 -4.07 -6.90
C PHE A 187 -3.65 -5.06 -5.70
N PRO A 188 -3.83 -6.38 -5.89
CA PRO A 188 -3.78 -7.33 -4.78
C PRO A 188 -2.45 -7.32 -4.01
N GLN A 189 -1.34 -7.15 -4.72
CA GLN A 189 0.02 -7.05 -4.20
C GLN A 189 0.15 -5.81 -3.30
N VAL A 190 -0.39 -4.67 -3.75
CA VAL A 190 -0.44 -3.43 -2.97
C VAL A 190 -1.26 -3.60 -1.69
N ILE A 191 -2.40 -4.30 -1.74
CA ILE A 191 -3.21 -4.57 -0.55
C ILE A 191 -2.47 -5.50 0.44
N ALA A 192 -1.82 -6.55 -0.04
CA ALA A 192 -1.01 -7.41 0.83
C ALA A 192 0.13 -6.62 1.49
N ALA A 193 0.80 -5.76 0.73
CA ALA A 193 1.89 -4.93 1.26
C ALA A 193 1.38 -3.93 2.31
N MET A 194 0.20 -3.34 2.07
CA MET A 194 -0.47 -2.50 3.05
C MET A 194 -0.83 -3.28 4.32
N ALA A 195 -1.32 -4.51 4.19
CA ALA A 195 -1.63 -5.37 5.33
C ALA A 195 -0.38 -5.67 6.18
N THR A 196 0.74 -6.01 5.53
CA THR A 196 2.03 -6.22 6.20
C THR A 196 2.53 -4.94 6.86
N TRP A 197 2.44 -3.79 6.18
CA TRP A 197 2.82 -2.50 6.76
C TRP A 197 2.00 -2.19 8.01
N CYS A 198 0.68 -2.35 7.95
CA CYS A 198 -0.19 -2.14 9.11
C CYS A 198 0.15 -3.08 10.28
N GLN A 199 0.51 -4.34 9.99
CA GLN A 199 0.93 -5.30 11.02
C GLN A 199 2.24 -4.89 11.69
N ILE A 200 3.28 -4.58 10.90
CA ILE A 200 4.62 -4.18 11.40
C ILE A 200 4.50 -2.92 12.26
N HIS A 201 3.77 -1.91 11.76
CA HIS A 201 3.64 -0.61 12.41
C HIS A 201 2.48 -0.52 13.41
N LYS A 202 1.81 -1.64 13.69
CA LYS A 202 0.66 -1.76 14.61
C LYS A 202 -0.43 -0.73 14.33
N LYS A 203 -0.72 -0.48 13.05
CA LYS A 203 -1.79 0.43 12.61
C LYS A 203 -3.06 -0.36 12.34
N GLU A 204 -4.19 0.14 12.84
CA GLU A 204 -5.49 -0.45 12.54
C GLU A 204 -5.96 -0.11 11.13
N ARG A 205 -5.57 1.08 10.65
CA ARG A 205 -6.11 1.69 9.42
C ARG A 205 -5.02 2.43 8.67
N ALA A 206 -5.12 2.38 7.36
CA ALA A 206 -4.25 3.11 6.46
C ALA A 206 -5.02 3.52 5.20
N ARG A 207 -4.59 4.61 4.60
CA ARG A 207 -5.01 5.04 3.27
C ARG A 207 -3.81 4.99 2.31
N GLY A 208 -4.09 4.69 1.06
CA GLY A 208 -3.07 4.63 0.02
C GLY A 208 -3.64 4.90 -1.35
N VAL A 209 -2.73 5.01 -2.30
CA VAL A 209 -3.05 5.24 -3.70
C VAL A 209 -2.04 4.52 -4.58
N ILE A 210 -2.51 3.94 -5.68
CA ILE A 210 -1.66 3.41 -6.74
C ILE A 210 -1.84 4.27 -7.99
N THR A 211 -0.73 4.63 -8.65
CA THR A 211 -0.76 5.55 -9.80
C THR A 211 0.33 5.25 -10.83
N CYS A 212 0.05 5.55 -12.10
CA CYS A 212 1.04 5.61 -13.18
C CYS A 212 1.24 7.04 -13.73
N GLY A 213 0.88 8.06 -12.95
CA GLY A 213 0.94 9.47 -13.34
C GLY A 213 -0.40 10.00 -13.84
N ASP A 214 -0.96 9.41 -14.90
CA ASP A 214 -2.23 9.85 -15.49
C ASP A 214 -3.46 9.18 -14.87
N HIS A 215 -3.28 7.98 -14.31
CA HIS A 215 -4.34 7.17 -13.72
C HIS A 215 -4.09 6.96 -12.23
N TRP A 216 -5.13 7.13 -11.43
CA TRP A 216 -5.05 7.08 -9.96
C TRP A 216 -6.16 6.19 -9.41
N LEU A 217 -5.81 5.28 -8.51
CA LEU A 217 -6.76 4.43 -7.79
C LEU A 217 -6.51 4.57 -6.29
N PHE A 218 -7.48 5.15 -5.61
CA PHE A 218 -7.45 5.40 -4.18
C PHE A 218 -8.01 4.21 -3.42
N PHE A 219 -7.42 3.90 -2.27
CA PHE A 219 -7.92 2.85 -1.41
C PHE A 219 -7.72 3.16 0.07
N ALA A 220 -8.55 2.52 0.89
CA ALA A 220 -8.43 2.48 2.33
C ALA A 220 -8.33 1.02 2.78
N PHE A 221 -7.54 0.76 3.83
CA PHE A 221 -7.32 -0.56 4.41
C PHE A 221 -7.62 -0.53 5.90
N LYS A 222 -8.26 -1.58 6.42
CA LYS A 222 -8.53 -1.80 7.83
C LYS A 222 -8.10 -3.21 8.20
N THR A 223 -7.23 -3.33 9.20
CA THR A 223 -6.77 -4.61 9.70
C THR A 223 -7.91 -5.38 10.37
N ARG A 224 -7.68 -6.68 10.56
CA ARG A 224 -8.54 -7.55 11.35
C ARG A 224 -8.66 -7.03 12.78
N ASN A 225 -9.88 -6.99 13.31
CA ASN A 225 -10.11 -6.72 14.72
C ASN A 225 -10.58 -8.00 15.42
N ASP A 226 -9.67 -8.63 16.15
CA ASP A 226 -9.91 -9.90 16.84
C ASP A 226 -10.97 -9.78 17.94
N THR A 227 -11.06 -8.62 18.63
CA THR A 227 -12.01 -8.42 19.72
C THR A 227 -13.47 -8.41 19.23
N GLN A 228 -13.69 -7.95 17.99
CA GLN A 228 -15.01 -7.88 17.37
C GLN A 228 -15.28 -9.01 16.37
N ASN A 229 -14.33 -9.94 16.22
CA ASN A 229 -14.35 -10.97 15.18
C ASN A 229 -14.62 -10.40 13.78
N LYS A 230 -14.08 -9.20 13.50
CA LYS A 230 -14.24 -8.52 12.20
C LYS A 230 -13.03 -8.82 11.33
N PRO A 231 -13.24 -9.37 10.12
CA PRO A 231 -12.13 -9.69 9.24
C PRO A 231 -11.46 -8.41 8.71
N ALA A 232 -10.25 -8.55 8.17
CA ALA A 232 -9.58 -7.45 7.50
C ALA A 232 -10.34 -7.07 6.23
N ARG A 233 -10.26 -5.80 5.83
CA ARG A 233 -10.93 -5.34 4.62
C ARG A 233 -10.23 -4.15 3.98
N TYR A 234 -10.39 -4.02 2.68
CA TYR A 234 -10.03 -2.82 1.94
C TYR A 234 -11.21 -2.30 1.14
N ALA A 235 -11.21 -1.01 0.85
CA ALA A 235 -12.16 -0.37 -0.05
C ALA A 235 -11.37 0.41 -1.11
N ARG A 236 -11.81 0.39 -2.37
CA ARG A 236 -11.11 1.07 -3.48
C ARG A 236 -12.05 1.89 -4.36
N SER A 237 -11.57 3.03 -4.85
CA SER A 237 -12.26 3.84 -5.86
C SER A 237 -12.22 3.17 -7.24
N PRO A 238 -13.06 3.63 -8.19
CA PRO A 238 -12.76 3.48 -9.61
C PRO A 238 -11.40 4.09 -9.94
N VAL A 239 -10.82 3.69 -11.08
CA VAL A 239 -9.65 4.39 -11.63
C VAL A 239 -10.12 5.76 -12.09
N LEU A 240 -9.47 6.80 -11.56
CA LEU A 240 -9.66 8.19 -11.97
C LEU A 240 -8.55 8.55 -12.96
N GLU A 241 -8.93 9.21 -14.05
CA GLU A 241 -8.01 9.66 -15.10
C GLU A 241 -7.94 11.18 -15.05
N ILE A 242 -6.76 11.77 -15.21
CA ILE A 242 -6.60 13.23 -15.22
C ILE A 242 -7.20 13.86 -16.49
N GLY A 243 -7.26 13.11 -17.59
CA GLY A 243 -7.76 13.55 -18.90
C GLY A 243 -6.71 14.28 -19.73
N GLU A 244 -6.91 14.37 -21.06
CA GLU A 244 -5.97 15.03 -21.98
C GLU A 244 -5.81 16.52 -21.69
N GLY A 245 -6.88 17.19 -21.24
CA GLY A 245 -6.89 18.62 -20.90
C GLY A 245 -6.63 18.92 -19.43
N GLU A 246 -6.12 17.93 -18.68
CA GLU A 246 -5.94 18.00 -17.23
C GLU A 246 -7.25 18.31 -16.48
N GLU A 247 -8.39 17.84 -16.99
CA GLU A 247 -9.72 18.18 -16.48
C GLU A 247 -9.96 17.71 -15.06
N ASP A 248 -9.33 16.62 -14.63
CA ASP A 248 -9.51 15.98 -13.32
C ASP A 248 -8.27 16.16 -12.42
N LEU A 249 -7.28 16.98 -12.81
CA LEU A 249 -6.08 17.21 -12.00
C LEU A 249 -6.40 17.80 -10.61
N ASP A 250 -7.32 18.77 -10.56
CA ASP A 250 -7.85 19.35 -9.32
C ASP A 250 -8.60 18.31 -8.47
N LEU A 251 -9.39 17.44 -9.09
CA LEU A 251 -10.09 16.36 -8.40
C LEU A 251 -9.08 15.42 -7.71
N ILE A 252 -8.05 14.97 -8.43
CA ILE A 252 -6.99 14.10 -7.89
C ILE A 252 -6.27 14.79 -6.72
N LEU A 253 -5.85 16.05 -6.89
CA LEU A 253 -5.18 16.82 -5.85
C LEU A 253 -6.05 16.97 -4.59
N GLY A 254 -7.34 17.27 -4.76
CA GLY A 254 -8.27 17.40 -3.64
C GLY A 254 -8.40 16.12 -2.83
N ILE A 255 -8.55 14.98 -3.50
CA ILE A 255 -8.61 13.67 -2.84
C ILE A 255 -7.29 13.36 -2.13
N LEU A 256 -6.14 13.65 -2.76
CA LEU A 256 -4.83 13.45 -2.15
C LEU A 256 -4.65 14.28 -0.88
N VAL A 257 -5.12 15.52 -0.86
CA VAL A 257 -5.07 16.36 0.35
C VAL A 257 -5.86 15.69 1.48
N ASP A 258 -7.08 15.23 1.23
CA ASP A 258 -7.87 14.48 2.22
C ASP A 258 -7.18 13.19 2.67
N TRP A 259 -6.60 12.42 1.75
CA TRP A 259 -5.87 11.19 2.05
C TRP A 259 -4.68 11.43 2.98
N VAL A 260 -3.92 12.49 2.72
CA VAL A 260 -2.74 12.83 3.53
C VAL A 260 -3.14 13.42 4.89
N GLN A 261 -4.22 14.20 4.96
CA GLN A 261 -4.70 14.80 6.22
C GLN A 261 -5.43 13.79 7.11
N HIS A 262 -6.07 12.78 6.51
CA HIS A 262 -6.87 11.78 7.22
C HIS A 262 -6.39 10.33 6.96
N PRO A 263 -5.10 10.03 7.16
CA PRO A 263 -4.46 8.77 6.75
C PRO A 263 -4.97 7.53 7.51
N HIS A 264 -5.65 7.73 8.63
CA HIS A 264 -6.12 6.67 9.53
C HIS A 264 -7.65 6.48 9.49
N GLU A 265 -8.34 7.20 8.62
CA GLU A 265 -9.79 7.07 8.47
C GLU A 265 -10.15 6.00 7.46
N PHE A 266 -11.13 5.17 7.81
CA PHE A 266 -11.67 4.15 6.91
C PHE A 266 -13.15 4.35 6.63
N GLU A 267 -13.98 4.57 7.67
CA GLU A 267 -15.44 4.65 7.54
C GLU A 267 -15.90 6.03 7.05
N GLU A 268 -15.43 7.08 7.72
CA GLU A 268 -15.76 8.47 7.44
C GLU A 268 -14.68 8.97 6.48
N GLN A 269 -15.00 9.06 5.20
CA GLN A 269 -14.12 9.67 4.19
C GLN A 269 -14.82 10.92 3.70
N GLU A 270 -14.10 12.02 3.46
CA GLU A 270 -14.76 13.29 3.11
C GLU A 270 -15.56 13.15 1.80
N TYR A 271 -14.94 12.54 0.78
CA TYR A 271 -15.50 12.48 -0.58
C TYR A 271 -16.19 11.17 -0.96
N PHE A 272 -15.87 10.08 -0.27
CA PHE A 272 -16.33 8.73 -0.63
C PHE A 272 -17.24 8.09 0.42
N CYS A 273 -18.07 7.14 0.00
CA CYS A 273 -18.76 6.18 0.85
C CYS A 273 -18.50 4.74 0.36
N HIS A 274 -18.73 3.78 1.25
CA HIS A 274 -18.59 2.35 0.94
C HIS A 274 -19.84 1.84 0.23
N LEU A 275 -19.64 1.01 -0.82
CA LEU A 275 -20.68 0.20 -1.46
C LEU A 275 -21.01 -1.05 -0.64
#